data_AF-A0A8H6Y2G9-F1
#
_entry.id   AF-A0A8H6Y2G9-F1
#
_cell.length_a   1.000
_cell.length_b   1.000
_cell.length_c   1.000
_cell.angle_alpha   90.00
_cell.angle_beta   90.00
_cell.angle_gamma   90.00
#
_symmetry.space_group_name_H-M   'P 1'
#
loop_
_entity.id
_entity.type
_entity.pdbx_description
1 polymer ?
#
loop_
_entity_poly.entity_id
_entity_poly.type
_entity_poly.pdbx_seq_one_letter_code
_entity_poly.pdbx_strand_id
1 'polypeptide(L)'
;MTGLNYTGRAADQRIRPTVDISSKQKYKADASISQRTEHSPTDQTMFGRAFSLLTSILAFSVPLVSGFGLTVSGTLWTVTTDGGLVFTVQSTSGDITSMVFNGIQAQDQTKFSQISSGLGSASCSWVQTGNQNNYIKITCVTSTLTQYYVAQRNAPAIHMATFTTAEPTVGELRFIARLAHSAVPSGIPQSNIIGGTAIEASDVYLVSGQTRSKFYSGVQFINDQVHGVTGSGIGVYMIIPGTGYESSSGGPFFKDINNQGGDQQELYFYKCFFTDMNSGHTNPEAFRQGLHGPYALWFTTGAAPSPSIDLTFWSGLGAVSGLVLPAARGFVEGKAIGVPAAYASDTVIGWSNSAAQYWTRADAATGNFFSPAMKAGTYTMTLYKGELGVGSQSVVVGSGTTISSNIHDTTVDDTTTYIWQIGEFDGRPTGFLNADMIQTMHPSDSRMHIWGPVTYTVGQQAIGFFPMAIFQAIGPVTIRFALASGQGGARTLKIATTLAFAGGRPVITVNSNFTSAIPAVPTRPDSRGVTRGVYRGNNIEYTYAIPAGVLFTGSTVNVITVSVASGSSGDTFLSPNIVFDAVALF
;
A
#
# COMPACT_ATOMS: atom_id res chain seq x y z
N MET A 1 53.42 28.58 -28.36
CA MET A 1 53.59 30.03 -28.63
C MET A 1 52.21 30.64 -28.42
N THR A 2 51.93 31.21 -27.23
CA THR A 2 52.03 32.66 -26.87
C THR A 2 50.92 33.51 -27.53
N GLY A 3 50.09 34.28 -26.82
CA GLY A 3 49.89 34.52 -25.37
C GLY A 3 48.52 35.22 -25.13
N LEU A 4 47.79 35.05 -24.03
CA LEU A 4 47.99 35.53 -22.64
C LEU A 4 47.72 37.05 -22.39
N ASN A 5 46.62 37.36 -21.68
CA ASN A 5 46.39 38.40 -20.64
C ASN A 5 44.87 38.36 -20.28
N TYR A 6 44.36 38.27 -19.03
CA TYR A 6 44.52 39.08 -17.80
C TYR A 6 44.09 40.55 -17.98
N THR A 7 43.27 41.21 -17.14
CA THR A 7 42.87 41.01 -15.72
C THR A 7 41.34 41.26 -15.52
N GLY A 8 40.68 41.12 -14.35
CA GLY A 8 41.14 40.91 -12.97
C GLY A 8 40.00 40.64 -11.96
N ARG A 9 40.31 40.63 -10.66
CA ARG A 9 39.37 40.35 -9.54
C ARG A 9 38.77 41.63 -8.93
N ALA A 10 37.59 41.49 -8.33
CA ALA A 10 37.24 42.18 -7.09
C ALA A 10 36.48 41.22 -6.16
N ALA A 11 36.68 41.35 -4.85
CA ALA A 11 35.93 40.67 -3.80
C ALA A 11 35.79 41.64 -2.62
N ASP A 12 34.70 41.57 -1.87
CA ASP A 12 34.55 42.31 -0.62
C ASP A 12 34.00 41.41 0.50
N GLN A 13 34.22 41.81 1.75
CA GLN A 13 33.92 41.05 2.96
C GLN A 13 33.48 41.98 4.09
N ARG A 14 32.90 41.34 5.14
CA ARG A 14 32.55 41.89 6.46
C ARG A 14 31.17 42.60 6.44
N ILE A 15 30.47 42.82 7.55
CA ILE A 15 30.82 42.78 8.99
C ILE A 15 29.81 41.92 9.79
N ARG A 16 30.25 41.31 10.91
CA ARG A 16 29.37 40.67 11.92
C ARG A 16 28.90 41.68 12.98
N PRO A 17 27.68 41.59 13.53
CA PRO A 17 27.41 42.06 14.89
C PRO A 17 28.08 41.13 15.91
N THR A 18 28.60 41.68 17.01
CA THR A 18 29.07 40.93 18.20
C THR A 18 28.40 41.54 19.43
N VAL A 19 28.17 40.73 20.47
CA VAL A 19 27.56 41.16 21.74
C VAL A 19 28.53 42.03 22.54
N ASP A 20 28.02 43.05 23.25
CA ASP A 20 28.66 43.59 24.46
C ASP A 20 27.61 44.09 25.48
N ILE A 21 28.03 44.34 26.73
CA ILE A 21 27.18 44.35 27.94
C ILE A 21 27.40 45.63 28.77
N SER A 22 26.34 46.42 29.02
CA SER A 22 26.27 47.37 30.16
C SER A 22 24.84 47.89 30.39
N SER A 23 24.42 48.39 31.57
CA SER A 23 24.79 48.07 32.96
C SER A 23 23.76 48.70 33.96
N LYS A 24 23.78 48.24 35.24
CA LYS A 24 23.25 48.89 36.48
C LYS A 24 21.71 48.93 36.70
N GLN A 25 21.22 48.24 37.75
CA GLN A 25 20.74 48.78 39.07
C GLN A 25 19.22 49.15 39.10
N LYS A 26 18.43 49.01 40.20
CA LYS A 26 18.63 48.52 41.60
C LYS A 26 17.27 48.20 42.28
N TYR A 27 17.31 47.80 43.57
CA TYR A 27 16.19 47.48 44.52
C TYR A 27 15.57 46.09 44.32
N LYS A 28 15.55 45.17 45.32
CA LYS A 28 14.94 45.15 46.68
C LYS A 28 13.42 44.96 46.64
N ALA A 29 12.75 44.11 47.44
CA ALA A 29 13.17 43.03 48.37
C ALA A 29 11.88 42.22 48.76
N ASP A 30 11.77 41.26 49.70
CA ASP A 30 12.67 40.50 50.61
C ASP A 30 11.92 39.15 50.91
N ALA A 31 12.53 37.97 50.89
CA ALA A 31 13.25 37.25 51.98
C ALA A 31 12.39 36.54 53.05
N SER A 32 12.53 35.22 53.16
CA SER A 32 12.30 34.42 54.39
C SER A 32 13.14 33.13 54.38
N ILE A 33 13.92 32.88 55.44
CA ILE A 33 14.83 31.72 55.58
C ILE A 33 14.80 31.20 57.03
N SER A 34 14.82 29.88 57.19
CA SER A 34 15.36 29.14 58.36
C SER A 34 15.79 27.77 57.82
N GLN A 35 17.03 27.27 57.85
CA GLN A 35 18.10 27.22 58.87
C GLN A 35 17.68 26.58 60.20
N ARG A 36 18.56 25.88 60.94
CA ARG A 36 19.76 25.04 60.66
C ARG A 36 20.28 24.59 62.03
N THR A 37 20.59 23.30 62.25
CA THR A 37 21.66 22.92 63.20
C THR A 37 22.19 21.50 62.96
N GLU A 38 23.48 21.31 63.22
CA GLU A 38 24.21 20.04 63.22
C GLU A 38 24.68 19.74 64.66
N HIS A 39 24.86 18.48 65.04
CA HIS A 39 25.80 18.08 66.10
C HIS A 39 26.29 16.62 65.92
N SER A 40 27.39 16.28 66.58
CA SER A 40 28.15 15.03 66.39
C SER A 40 28.69 14.50 67.76
N PRO A 41 29.68 13.58 67.90
CA PRO A 41 29.36 12.21 68.30
C PRO A 41 30.15 11.61 69.49
N THR A 42 29.54 10.62 70.16
CA THR A 42 30.16 9.50 70.93
C THR A 42 29.05 8.43 71.12
N ASP A 43 29.29 7.13 71.35
CA ASP A 43 30.23 6.53 72.30
C ASP A 43 30.63 5.05 71.96
N GLN A 44 31.48 4.42 72.77
CA GLN A 44 32.01 3.05 72.55
C GLN A 44 31.37 1.95 73.43
N THR A 45 31.29 0.71 72.92
CA THR A 45 31.44 -0.62 73.61
C THR A 45 30.93 -1.76 72.70
N MET A 46 31.24 -3.05 72.86
CA MET A 46 32.47 -3.78 73.21
C MET A 46 32.20 -5.30 72.99
N PHE A 47 33.13 -6.03 72.37
CA PHE A 47 33.22 -7.52 72.28
C PHE A 47 32.07 -8.35 71.65
N GLY A 48 32.45 -9.34 70.84
CA GLY A 48 31.54 -10.38 70.32
C GLY A 48 32.13 -11.21 69.16
N ARG A 49 33.05 -12.15 69.44
CA ARG A 49 33.58 -13.06 68.41
C ARG A 49 32.59 -14.20 68.13
N ALA A 50 32.17 -14.34 66.87
CA ALA A 50 31.62 -15.59 66.33
C ALA A 50 32.22 -15.85 64.94
N PHE A 51 32.70 -17.07 64.70
CA PHE A 51 33.40 -17.45 63.48
C PHE A 51 32.49 -18.37 62.65
N SER A 52 31.87 -17.83 61.60
CA SER A 52 30.98 -18.60 60.71
C SER A 52 31.51 -18.56 59.29
N LEU A 53 32.03 -19.71 58.84
CA LEU A 53 32.54 -19.90 57.49
C LEU A 53 31.36 -20.04 56.52
N LEU A 54 31.04 -18.99 55.76
CA LEU A 54 30.01 -19.04 54.73
C LEU A 54 30.64 -19.13 53.35
N THR A 55 30.65 -20.33 52.77
CA THR A 55 31.11 -20.56 51.40
C THR A 55 30.13 -19.96 50.40
N SER A 56 30.42 -18.75 49.92
CA SER A 56 29.66 -18.09 48.87
C SER A 56 29.83 -18.83 47.53
N ILE A 57 28.93 -19.76 47.25
CA ILE A 57 28.79 -20.34 45.90
C ILE A 57 28.28 -19.23 44.98
N LEU A 58 29.18 -18.60 44.23
CA LEU A 58 28.79 -17.82 43.06
C LEU A 58 28.24 -18.79 42.01
N ALA A 59 26.94 -19.01 42.06
CA ALA A 59 26.20 -19.57 40.94
C ALA A 59 26.24 -18.54 39.79
N PHE A 60 27.28 -18.63 38.96
CA PHE A 60 27.28 -18.00 37.65
C PHE A 60 26.17 -18.64 36.81
N SER A 61 24.97 -18.08 36.92
CA SER A 61 23.90 -18.23 35.94
C SER A 61 24.31 -17.52 34.66
N VAL A 62 25.29 -18.12 33.96
CA VAL A 62 25.60 -17.79 32.57
C VAL A 62 24.26 -17.84 31.82
N PRO A 63 23.81 -16.76 31.17
CA PRO A 63 22.61 -16.84 30.35
C PRO A 63 22.88 -17.91 29.31
N LEU A 64 22.10 -19.00 29.37
CA LEU A 64 22.27 -20.12 28.47
C LEU A 64 21.83 -19.62 27.10
N VAL A 65 22.81 -19.20 26.28
CA VAL A 65 22.58 -18.72 24.92
C VAL A 65 22.03 -19.90 24.13
N SER A 66 20.71 -20.01 24.11
CA SER A 66 20.00 -21.00 23.31
C SER A 66 20.39 -20.74 21.87
N GLY A 67 21.18 -21.64 21.29
CA GLY A 67 21.27 -21.71 19.84
C GLY A 67 19.91 -22.02 19.21
N PHE A 68 19.88 -22.06 17.89
CA PHE A 68 18.67 -22.34 17.11
C PHE A 68 17.85 -23.53 17.64
N GLY A 69 16.60 -23.28 18.02
CA GLY A 69 15.75 -24.28 18.67
C GLY A 69 14.36 -23.75 19.02
N LEU A 70 13.47 -24.67 19.42
CA LEU A 70 12.13 -24.39 19.94
C LEU A 70 12.01 -24.97 21.36
N THR A 71 11.60 -24.14 22.32
CA THR A 71 11.29 -24.53 23.70
C THR A 71 9.80 -24.48 23.94
N VAL A 72 9.22 -25.55 24.51
CA VAL A 72 7.80 -25.66 24.85
C VAL A 72 7.60 -25.34 26.33
N SER A 73 6.70 -24.41 26.66
CA SER A 73 6.25 -24.14 28.02
C SER A 73 4.72 -24.15 28.05
N GLY A 74 4.13 -25.30 28.37
CA GLY A 74 2.69 -25.53 28.23
C GLY A 74 2.24 -25.33 26.77
N THR A 75 1.41 -24.31 26.54
CA THR A 75 0.90 -23.94 25.21
C THR A 75 1.70 -22.79 24.55
N LEU A 76 2.76 -22.29 25.18
CA LEU A 76 3.66 -21.29 24.60
C LEU A 76 4.89 -21.97 23.98
N TRP A 77 5.13 -21.74 22.68
CA TRP A 77 6.26 -22.28 21.93
C TRP A 77 7.22 -21.15 21.55
N THR A 78 8.35 -21.06 22.26
CA THR A 78 9.37 -20.02 22.05
C THR A 78 10.45 -20.53 21.10
N VAL A 79 10.63 -19.84 19.99
CA VAL A 79 11.58 -20.16 18.91
C VAL A 79 12.73 -19.16 18.93
N THR A 80 13.96 -19.65 19.03
CA THR A 80 15.18 -18.85 18.89
C THR A 80 15.77 -19.03 17.50
N THR A 81 16.00 -17.94 16.78
CA THR A 81 16.48 -17.97 15.38
C THR A 81 18.00 -18.12 15.21
N ASP A 82 18.80 -17.97 16.28
CA ASP A 82 20.26 -17.68 16.18
C ASP A 82 20.62 -16.36 15.46
N GLY A 83 19.67 -15.69 14.79
CA GLY A 83 19.86 -14.42 14.08
C GLY A 83 19.59 -13.17 14.92
N GLY A 84 19.46 -13.29 16.24
CA GLY A 84 19.10 -12.19 17.15
C GLY A 84 17.60 -12.01 17.40
N LEU A 85 16.72 -12.77 16.72
CA LEU A 85 15.28 -12.81 16.98
C LEU A 85 14.88 -14.02 17.83
N VAL A 86 14.06 -13.80 18.84
CA VAL A 86 13.32 -14.83 19.60
C VAL A 86 11.83 -14.49 19.55
N PHE A 87 10.97 -15.43 19.17
CA PHE A 87 9.52 -15.21 19.12
C PHE A 87 8.73 -16.35 19.76
N THR A 88 7.53 -16.07 20.27
CA THR A 88 6.68 -17.06 20.95
C THR A 88 5.33 -17.18 20.26
N VAL A 89 4.92 -18.42 19.93
CA VAL A 89 3.61 -18.74 19.33
C VAL A 89 2.73 -19.46 20.36
N GLN A 90 1.46 -19.07 20.43
CA GLN A 90 0.42 -19.71 21.24
C GLN A 90 -0.15 -20.93 20.49
N SER A 91 0.12 -22.14 20.96
CA SER A 91 -0.18 -23.40 20.26
C SER A 91 -1.66 -23.76 20.14
N THR A 92 -2.55 -22.97 20.74
CA THR A 92 -4.01 -23.18 20.76
C THR A 92 -4.77 -22.20 19.85
N SER A 93 -4.11 -21.17 19.34
CA SER A 93 -4.72 -20.15 18.47
C SER A 93 -3.85 -19.78 17.27
N GLY A 94 -2.53 -20.00 17.35
CA GLY A 94 -1.57 -19.61 16.33
C GLY A 94 -1.13 -18.15 16.41
N ASP A 95 -1.48 -17.42 17.48
CA ASP A 95 -1.07 -16.02 17.66
C ASP A 95 0.39 -15.92 18.13
N ILE A 96 1.10 -14.87 17.73
CA ILE A 96 2.45 -14.56 18.19
C ILE A 96 2.37 -13.60 19.39
N THR A 97 2.78 -14.09 20.57
CA THR A 97 2.63 -13.40 21.86
C THR A 97 3.90 -12.67 22.32
N SER A 98 5.05 -12.95 21.69
CA SER A 98 6.33 -12.28 21.94
C SER A 98 7.18 -12.23 20.67
N MET A 99 7.91 -11.14 20.44
CA MET A 99 8.91 -10.97 19.37
C MET A 99 10.05 -10.08 19.87
N VAL A 100 11.06 -10.69 20.49
CA VAL A 100 12.23 -10.01 21.04
C VAL A 100 13.37 -10.04 20.02
N PHE A 101 13.73 -8.88 19.48
CA PHE A 101 14.88 -8.73 18.57
C PHE A 101 16.01 -7.95 19.27
N ASN A 102 17.18 -8.56 19.40
CA ASN A 102 18.36 -7.99 20.09
C ASN A 102 18.05 -7.40 21.48
N GLY A 103 17.12 -8.02 22.22
CA GLY A 103 16.65 -7.59 23.55
C GLY A 103 15.47 -6.61 23.54
N ILE A 104 15.07 -6.09 22.37
CA ILE A 104 13.91 -5.18 22.23
C ILE A 104 12.65 -6.02 22.00
N GLN A 105 11.68 -5.96 22.92
CA GLN A 105 10.35 -6.55 22.72
C GLN A 105 9.57 -5.70 21.71
N ALA A 106 9.33 -6.26 20.52
CA ALA A 106 8.59 -5.62 19.45
C ALA A 106 7.10 -6.00 19.45
N GLN A 107 6.70 -7.13 20.05
CA GLN A 107 5.29 -7.53 20.13
C GLN A 107 4.56 -6.71 21.20
N ASP A 108 3.44 -6.08 20.83
CA ASP A 108 2.57 -5.44 21.81
C ASP A 108 1.99 -6.44 22.82
N GLN A 109 1.84 -6.00 24.07
CA GLN A 109 1.44 -6.87 25.19
C GLN A 109 -0.07 -6.78 25.53
N THR A 110 -0.85 -5.96 24.81
CA THR A 110 -2.31 -5.86 24.99
C THR A 110 -3.09 -6.72 23.99
N LYS A 111 -2.58 -6.90 22.77
CA LYS A 111 -3.26 -7.66 21.70
C LYS A 111 -2.28 -8.17 20.65
N PHE A 112 -2.34 -9.47 20.35
CA PHE A 112 -1.25 -10.23 19.71
C PHE A 112 -1.27 -10.27 18.17
N SER A 113 -0.10 -10.54 17.58
CA SER A 113 0.06 -10.64 16.11
C SER A 113 -0.52 -11.95 15.58
N GLN A 114 -1.33 -11.88 14.52
CA GLN A 114 -2.26 -12.97 14.16
C GLN A 114 -2.77 -12.87 12.72
N ILE A 115 -3.49 -13.89 12.26
CA ILE A 115 -4.27 -13.83 11.01
C ILE A 115 -5.62 -13.13 11.28
N SER A 116 -6.01 -12.24 10.38
CA SER A 116 -7.26 -11.47 10.37
C SER A 116 -7.58 -10.78 11.71
N SER A 117 -8.39 -11.41 12.56
CA SER A 117 -8.76 -10.90 13.89
C SER A 117 -8.49 -11.91 15.01
N GLY A 118 -7.62 -12.89 14.73
CA GLY A 118 -7.37 -14.09 15.53
C GLY A 118 -8.06 -15.28 14.88
N LEU A 119 -7.44 -16.47 14.92
CA LEU A 119 -8.09 -17.71 14.46
C LEU A 119 -9.09 -18.26 15.50
N GLY A 120 -9.08 -17.71 16.72
CA GLY A 120 -9.90 -18.15 17.86
C GLY A 120 -9.38 -19.45 18.45
N SER A 121 -9.45 -20.54 17.69
CA SER A 121 -8.88 -21.84 18.03
C SER A 121 -8.21 -22.45 16.79
N ALA A 122 -6.98 -22.91 16.96
CA ALA A 122 -6.22 -23.59 15.91
C ALA A 122 -5.42 -24.76 16.50
N SER A 123 -5.39 -25.88 15.79
CA SER A 123 -4.54 -27.02 16.15
C SER A 123 -3.14 -26.77 15.61
N CYS A 124 -2.22 -26.31 16.46
CA CYS A 124 -0.82 -26.13 16.08
C CYS A 124 -0.01 -27.43 16.26
N SER A 125 0.97 -27.60 15.38
CA SER A 125 2.01 -28.64 15.39
C SER A 125 3.35 -28.00 15.01
N TRP A 126 4.48 -28.59 15.42
CA TRP A 126 5.80 -28.09 15.03
C TRP A 126 6.76 -29.22 14.65
N VAL A 127 7.74 -28.90 13.81
CA VAL A 127 8.83 -29.81 13.44
C VAL A 127 10.11 -29.02 13.16
N GLN A 128 11.25 -29.52 13.64
CA GLN A 128 12.58 -29.05 13.22
C GLN A 128 13.03 -29.90 12.02
N THR A 129 13.47 -29.26 10.94
CA THR A 129 13.52 -29.89 9.61
C THR A 129 14.50 -29.21 8.64
N GLY A 130 14.53 -29.68 7.39
CA GLY A 130 15.41 -29.23 6.32
C GLY A 130 16.88 -29.60 6.53
N ASN A 131 17.74 -29.10 5.64
CA ASN A 131 19.18 -29.42 5.65
C ASN A 131 19.81 -29.12 7.02
N GLN A 132 20.35 -30.15 7.67
CA GLN A 132 20.99 -30.09 8.99
C GLN A 132 20.09 -29.51 10.11
N ASN A 133 18.77 -29.70 10.04
CA ASN A 133 17.80 -29.22 11.04
C ASN A 133 17.85 -27.68 11.24
N ASN A 134 18.18 -26.93 10.19
CA ASN A 134 18.31 -25.47 10.20
C ASN A 134 16.98 -24.70 10.05
N TYR A 135 15.84 -25.40 10.05
CA TYR A 135 14.51 -24.79 9.97
C TYR A 135 13.60 -25.32 11.07
N ILE A 136 12.72 -24.46 11.60
CA ILE A 136 11.65 -24.82 12.54
C ILE A 136 10.35 -24.37 11.90
N LYS A 137 9.49 -25.32 11.51
CA LYS A 137 8.17 -25.06 10.94
C LYS A 137 7.11 -25.31 12.00
N ILE A 138 6.33 -24.27 12.32
CA ILE A 138 5.07 -24.36 13.05
C ILE A 138 3.94 -24.34 12.02
N THR A 139 2.94 -25.21 12.19
CA THR A 139 1.78 -25.36 11.30
C THR A 139 0.52 -25.36 12.17
N CYS A 140 -0.32 -24.33 12.03
CA CYS A 140 -1.55 -24.12 12.80
C CYS A 140 -2.77 -24.24 11.90
N VAL A 141 -3.66 -25.19 12.21
CA VAL A 141 -4.75 -25.64 11.32
C VAL A 141 -6.12 -25.31 11.92
N THR A 142 -7.01 -24.77 11.09
CA THR A 142 -8.47 -24.64 11.31
C THR A 142 -9.23 -25.49 10.28
N SER A 143 -10.57 -25.39 10.24
CA SER A 143 -11.38 -26.09 9.24
C SER A 143 -11.21 -25.57 7.79
N THR A 144 -10.80 -24.31 7.61
CA THR A 144 -10.71 -23.65 6.29
C THR A 144 -9.37 -22.99 6.00
N LEU A 145 -8.47 -22.92 6.99
CA LEU A 145 -7.21 -22.20 6.91
C LEU A 145 -6.07 -22.96 7.61
N THR A 146 -4.89 -22.98 6.99
CA THR A 146 -3.64 -23.41 7.63
C THR A 146 -2.61 -22.28 7.57
N GLN A 147 -2.18 -21.80 8.74
CA GLN A 147 -1.09 -20.83 8.86
C GLN A 147 0.23 -21.55 9.11
N TYR A 148 1.26 -21.16 8.37
CA TYR A 148 2.64 -21.61 8.55
C TYR A 148 3.50 -20.47 9.11
N TYR A 149 4.29 -20.78 10.13
CA TYR A 149 5.42 -19.94 10.57
C TYR A 149 6.70 -20.76 10.44
N VAL A 150 7.76 -20.18 9.89
CA VAL A 150 9.06 -20.82 9.70
C VAL A 150 10.17 -19.91 10.18
N ALA A 151 10.97 -20.40 11.11
CA ALA A 151 12.26 -19.82 11.46
C ALA A 151 13.37 -20.53 10.67
N GLN A 152 14.35 -19.76 10.19
CA GLN A 152 15.59 -20.25 9.58
C GLN A 152 16.76 -19.89 10.49
N ARG A 153 17.73 -20.80 10.68
CA ARG A 153 18.93 -20.52 11.48
C ARG A 153 19.68 -19.30 10.93
N ASN A 154 20.10 -18.42 11.84
CA ASN A 154 20.80 -17.16 11.59
C ASN A 154 19.96 -16.08 10.87
N ALA A 155 18.68 -16.32 10.57
CA ALA A 155 17.80 -15.33 9.94
C ALA A 155 16.96 -14.58 11.00
N PRO A 156 17.02 -13.25 11.08
CA PRO A 156 16.19 -12.45 12.00
C PRO A 156 14.75 -12.30 11.46
N ALA A 157 14.08 -13.41 11.14
CA ALA A 157 12.82 -13.39 10.41
C ALA A 157 11.84 -14.48 10.83
N ILE A 158 10.55 -14.16 10.72
CA ILE A 158 9.44 -15.11 10.74
C ILE A 158 8.93 -15.22 9.30
N HIS A 159 9.37 -16.26 8.59
CA HIS A 159 8.84 -16.55 7.26
C HIS A 159 7.45 -17.20 7.41
N MET A 160 6.53 -16.86 6.51
CA MET A 160 5.12 -17.22 6.64
C MET A 160 4.50 -17.59 5.30
N ALA A 161 3.47 -18.43 5.36
CA ALA A 161 2.56 -18.68 4.26
C ALA A 161 1.19 -19.06 4.82
N THR A 162 0.12 -18.78 4.09
CA THR A 162 -1.26 -18.97 4.58
C THR A 162 -2.06 -19.73 3.53
N PHE A 163 -2.44 -20.97 3.80
CA PHE A 163 -3.25 -21.79 2.90
C PHE A 163 -4.74 -21.65 3.24
N THR A 164 -5.61 -21.40 2.26
CA THR A 164 -7.06 -21.32 2.44
C THR A 164 -7.81 -22.27 1.51
N THR A 165 -8.92 -22.83 2.00
CA THR A 165 -9.91 -23.57 1.19
C THR A 165 -11.25 -22.83 1.08
N ALA A 166 -11.51 -21.88 1.99
CA ALA A 166 -12.63 -20.95 1.95
C ALA A 166 -12.21 -19.61 2.60
N GLU A 167 -13.02 -18.57 2.40
CA GLU A 167 -12.76 -17.23 2.93
C GLU A 167 -12.89 -17.20 4.47
N PRO A 168 -12.09 -16.38 5.19
CA PRO A 168 -12.35 -16.11 6.61
C PRO A 168 -13.74 -15.46 6.79
N THR A 169 -14.53 -15.93 7.75
CA THR A 169 -15.90 -15.42 8.00
C THR A 169 -15.97 -13.95 8.44
N VAL A 170 -14.83 -13.35 8.79
CA VAL A 170 -14.66 -11.92 9.06
C VAL A 170 -14.50 -11.08 7.77
N GLY A 171 -14.54 -11.73 6.60
CA GLY A 171 -14.49 -11.10 5.27
C GLY A 171 -13.07 -10.77 4.79
N GLU A 172 -12.10 -10.53 5.66
CA GLU A 172 -10.73 -10.16 5.29
C GLU A 172 -9.69 -11.27 5.59
N LEU A 173 -8.71 -11.47 4.69
CA LEU A 173 -7.47 -12.22 4.97
C LEU A 173 -6.27 -11.27 4.99
N ARG A 174 -5.81 -10.98 6.20
CA ARG A 174 -4.55 -10.28 6.46
C ARG A 174 -3.69 -11.13 7.39
N PHE A 175 -2.38 -10.96 7.31
CA PHE A 175 -1.57 -11.09 8.52
C PHE A 175 -1.42 -9.70 9.13
N ILE A 176 -1.46 -9.60 10.47
CA ILE A 176 -1.20 -8.36 11.18
C ILE A 176 -0.16 -8.58 12.28
N ALA A 177 0.97 -7.89 12.15
CA ALA A 177 1.93 -7.69 13.21
C ALA A 177 1.45 -6.51 14.08
N ARG A 178 1.00 -6.80 15.30
CA ARG A 178 0.62 -5.81 16.33
C ARG A 178 1.84 -5.48 17.16
N LEU A 179 2.58 -4.46 16.75
CA LEU A 179 3.87 -4.12 17.35
C LEU A 179 3.69 -3.06 18.44
N ALA A 180 4.54 -3.12 19.47
CA ALA A 180 4.58 -2.13 20.54
C ALA A 180 5.00 -0.77 19.97
N HIS A 181 4.12 0.24 20.01
CA HIS A 181 4.42 1.55 19.40
C HIS A 181 5.63 2.24 20.06
N SER A 182 5.92 1.95 21.33
CA SER A 182 7.13 2.41 22.02
C SER A 182 8.44 1.81 21.47
N ALA A 183 8.40 0.62 20.85
CA ALA A 183 9.56 -0.02 20.24
C ALA A 183 9.79 0.43 18.78
N VAL A 184 8.71 0.69 18.04
CA VAL A 184 8.74 1.05 16.61
C VAL A 184 7.77 2.22 16.27
N PRO A 185 7.98 3.42 16.82
CA PRO A 185 7.05 4.54 16.65
C PRO A 185 7.02 5.13 15.22
N SER A 186 8.04 4.87 14.41
CA SER A 186 8.22 5.49 13.09
C SER A 186 7.73 4.58 11.96
N GLY A 187 6.42 4.70 11.66
CA GLY A 187 5.79 4.13 10.46
C GLY A 187 5.44 5.17 9.39
N ILE A 188 4.42 4.87 8.58
CA ILE A 188 4.00 5.73 7.47
C ILE A 188 3.19 6.93 8.02
N PRO A 189 3.63 8.18 7.82
CA PRO A 189 3.04 9.34 8.51
C PRO A 189 1.55 9.56 8.25
N GLN A 190 1.08 9.22 7.04
CA GLN A 190 -0.30 9.43 6.59
C GLN A 190 -1.30 8.44 7.22
N SER A 191 -0.83 7.33 7.79
CA SER A 191 -1.64 6.37 8.54
C SER A 191 -1.41 6.39 10.05
N ASN A 192 -0.64 7.37 10.56
CA ASN A 192 -0.60 7.65 11.99
C ASN A 192 -1.84 8.47 12.40
N ILE A 193 -2.68 7.85 13.23
CA ILE A 193 -3.97 8.36 13.72
C ILE A 193 -3.92 8.77 15.22
N ILE A 194 -2.74 8.78 15.86
CA ILE A 194 -2.58 9.10 17.28
C ILE A 194 -3.11 10.51 17.59
N GLY A 195 -3.97 10.61 18.60
CA GLY A 195 -4.66 11.86 18.96
C GLY A 195 -5.71 12.33 17.94
N GLY A 196 -6.10 11.46 17.00
CA GLY A 196 -7.07 11.78 15.95
C GLY A 196 -8.52 11.56 16.36
N THR A 197 -9.41 12.36 15.80
CA THR A 197 -10.87 12.14 15.87
C THR A 197 -11.37 11.56 14.55
N ALA A 198 -12.20 10.52 14.58
CA ALA A 198 -12.77 9.93 13.37
C ALA A 198 -13.66 10.95 12.63
N ILE A 199 -13.55 11.00 11.31
CA ILE A 199 -14.32 11.89 10.42
C ILE A 199 -15.07 11.13 9.32
N GLU A 200 -14.64 9.91 8.98
CA GLU A 200 -15.40 8.99 8.13
C GLU A 200 -15.34 7.58 8.72
N ALA A 201 -16.53 7.02 9.04
CA ALA A 201 -16.71 5.76 9.74
C ALA A 201 -15.79 5.63 10.99
N SER A 202 -14.86 4.67 10.96
CA SER A 202 -13.82 4.46 11.98
C SER A 202 -12.45 4.20 11.34
N ASP A 203 -12.27 4.62 10.08
CA ASP A 203 -11.03 4.39 9.31
C ASP A 203 -10.42 5.64 8.66
N VAL A 204 -11.10 6.80 8.69
CA VAL A 204 -10.49 8.11 8.37
C VAL A 204 -10.60 9.04 9.60
N TYR A 205 -9.49 9.67 9.95
CA TYR A 205 -9.31 10.48 11.17
C TYR A 205 -8.76 11.87 10.82
N LEU A 206 -9.05 12.87 11.66
CA LEU A 206 -8.43 14.18 11.65
C LEU A 206 -7.41 14.28 12.80
N VAL A 207 -6.13 14.43 12.48
CA VAL A 207 -5.01 14.61 13.43
C VAL A 207 -4.37 15.96 13.19
N SER A 208 -4.45 16.86 14.16
CA SER A 208 -3.82 18.21 14.10
C SER A 208 -4.14 18.99 12.80
N GLY A 209 -5.38 18.91 12.32
CA GLY A 209 -5.85 19.59 11.10
C GLY A 209 -5.54 18.87 9.78
N GLN A 210 -4.81 17.75 9.81
CA GLN A 210 -4.56 16.88 8.66
C GLN A 210 -5.39 15.60 8.73
N THR A 211 -5.90 15.14 7.60
CA THR A 211 -6.60 13.85 7.51
C THR A 211 -5.61 12.70 7.43
N ARG A 212 -5.98 11.56 8.02
CA ARG A 212 -5.14 10.37 8.22
C ARG A 212 -5.97 9.10 8.09
N SER A 213 -5.37 8.04 7.55
CA SER A 213 -6.04 6.75 7.39
C SER A 213 -5.04 5.65 7.15
N LYS A 214 -5.31 4.45 7.67
CA LYS A 214 -4.63 3.20 7.31
C LYS A 214 -4.58 2.94 5.79
N PHE A 215 -5.55 3.45 5.03
CA PHE A 215 -5.58 3.31 3.57
C PHE A 215 -4.55 4.21 2.84
N TYR A 216 -4.13 5.30 3.47
CA TYR A 216 -3.10 6.21 2.95
C TYR A 216 -1.67 5.66 3.13
N SER A 217 -1.53 4.47 3.72
CA SER A 217 -0.27 3.72 3.73
C SER A 217 -0.09 2.82 2.50
N GLY A 218 -1.14 2.62 1.69
CA GLY A 218 -1.17 1.54 0.72
C GLY A 218 -0.45 1.87 -0.58
N VAL A 219 0.39 0.93 -1.02
CA VAL A 219 1.17 0.97 -2.28
C VAL A 219 0.59 -0.06 -3.25
N GLN A 220 0.71 0.17 -4.55
CA GLN A 220 0.32 -0.80 -5.59
C GLN A 220 1.16 -2.08 -5.48
N PHE A 221 0.53 -3.26 -5.53
CA PHE A 221 1.20 -4.56 -5.34
C PHE A 221 2.39 -4.81 -6.29
N ILE A 222 2.39 -4.23 -7.50
CA ILE A 222 3.54 -4.26 -8.42
C ILE A 222 4.79 -3.52 -7.89
N ASN A 223 4.65 -2.59 -6.95
CA ASN A 223 5.73 -1.79 -6.36
C ASN A 223 5.94 -2.08 -4.85
N ASP A 224 5.15 -2.97 -4.25
CA ASP A 224 5.01 -3.12 -2.79
C ASP A 224 5.74 -4.35 -2.21
N GLN A 225 7.02 -4.55 -2.57
CA GLN A 225 7.75 -5.75 -2.13
C GLN A 225 8.33 -5.66 -0.71
N VAL A 226 8.55 -4.44 -0.18
CA VAL A 226 9.01 -4.20 1.20
C VAL A 226 8.37 -2.94 1.77
N HIS A 227 7.69 -3.07 2.91
CA HIS A 227 7.21 -1.95 3.72
C HIS A 227 7.37 -2.27 5.22
N GLY A 228 7.47 -1.27 6.09
CA GLY A 228 7.83 -1.51 7.49
C GLY A 228 7.76 -0.31 8.40
N VAL A 229 8.17 -0.53 9.65
CA VAL A 229 8.15 0.43 10.76
C VAL A 229 9.46 0.36 11.54
N THR A 230 9.88 1.46 12.17
CA THR A 230 11.23 1.61 12.74
C THR A 230 11.24 2.29 14.10
N GLY A 231 12.33 2.08 14.84
CA GLY A 231 12.62 2.67 16.15
C GLY A 231 14.11 2.59 16.48
N SER A 232 14.46 2.86 17.73
CA SER A 232 15.87 2.95 18.16
C SER A 232 16.54 1.56 18.16
N GLY A 233 17.32 1.27 17.12
CA GLY A 233 18.06 0.01 16.97
C GLY A 233 17.23 -1.17 16.44
N ILE A 234 16.01 -0.89 15.96
CA ILE A 234 15.09 -1.90 15.40
C ILE A 234 14.34 -1.35 14.18
N GLY A 235 14.22 -2.18 13.15
CA GLY A 235 13.28 -2.03 12.05
C GLY A 235 12.55 -3.34 11.85
N VAL A 236 11.25 -3.29 11.59
CA VAL A 236 10.39 -4.46 11.35
C VAL A 236 9.69 -4.27 10.02
N TYR A 237 9.91 -5.21 9.10
CA TYR A 237 9.53 -5.10 7.70
C TYR A 237 8.73 -6.31 7.26
N MET A 238 7.66 -6.08 6.52
CA MET A 238 7.01 -7.09 5.71
C MET A 238 7.80 -7.19 4.39
N ILE A 239 8.16 -8.42 4.00
CA ILE A 239 8.75 -8.72 2.69
C ILE A 239 7.78 -9.61 1.92
N ILE A 240 7.36 -9.16 0.74
CA ILE A 240 6.39 -9.83 -0.13
C ILE A 240 7.01 -9.95 -1.53
N PRO A 241 7.77 -11.01 -1.83
CA PRO A 241 8.33 -11.23 -3.16
C PRO A 241 7.22 -11.40 -4.20
N GLY A 242 7.53 -11.24 -5.50
CA GLY A 242 6.52 -11.18 -6.57
C GLY A 242 5.54 -12.37 -6.63
N THR A 243 5.98 -13.59 -6.29
CA THR A 243 5.08 -14.76 -6.20
C THR A 243 4.22 -14.79 -4.93
N GLY A 244 4.53 -13.98 -3.91
CA GLY A 244 3.76 -13.89 -2.67
C GLY A 244 2.35 -13.33 -2.87
N TYR A 245 2.16 -12.52 -3.91
CA TYR A 245 0.87 -12.00 -4.37
C TYR A 245 0.11 -12.95 -5.31
N GLU A 246 0.61 -14.15 -5.60
CA GLU A 246 0.07 -14.98 -6.69
C GLU A 246 -1.37 -15.47 -6.43
N SER A 247 -1.76 -15.64 -5.17
CA SER A 247 -3.13 -15.98 -4.77
C SER A 247 -3.91 -14.78 -4.21
N SER A 248 -3.41 -13.55 -4.36
CA SER A 248 -4.19 -12.34 -4.11
C SER A 248 -5.12 -12.01 -5.28
N SER A 249 -5.92 -10.96 -5.13
CA SER A 249 -6.87 -10.47 -6.15
C SER A 249 -6.69 -8.98 -6.45
N GLY A 250 -7.10 -8.58 -7.65
CA GLY A 250 -7.16 -7.20 -8.12
C GLY A 250 -6.04 -6.78 -9.07
N GLY A 251 -5.11 -7.70 -9.38
CA GLY A 251 -4.02 -7.46 -10.32
C GLY A 251 -2.90 -6.54 -9.80
N PRO A 252 -1.96 -6.12 -10.68
CA PRO A 252 -0.74 -5.41 -10.30
C PRO A 252 -0.96 -4.06 -9.60
N PHE A 253 -2.08 -3.40 -9.89
CA PHE A 253 -2.34 -2.00 -9.51
C PHE A 253 -3.26 -1.86 -8.29
N PHE A 254 -3.75 -2.98 -7.76
CA PHE A 254 -4.47 -2.99 -6.49
C PHE A 254 -3.54 -2.56 -5.35
N LYS A 255 -4.09 -1.85 -4.36
CA LYS A 255 -3.39 -1.39 -3.16
C LYS A 255 -4.27 -1.65 -1.93
N ASP A 256 -3.64 -2.00 -0.82
CA ASP A 256 -4.33 -2.25 0.45
C ASP A 256 -3.53 -1.67 1.63
N ILE A 257 -3.98 -1.89 2.85
CA ILE A 257 -3.38 -1.36 4.09
C ILE A 257 -2.07 -2.08 4.39
N ASN A 258 -1.01 -1.29 4.60
CA ASN A 258 0.34 -1.76 4.93
C ASN A 258 0.75 -1.38 6.37
N ASN A 259 0.30 -0.23 6.88
CA ASN A 259 0.57 0.23 8.25
C ASN A 259 -0.56 1.11 8.81
N GLN A 260 -0.85 0.97 10.11
CA GLN A 260 -1.57 1.96 10.91
C GLN A 260 -0.76 2.28 12.18
N GLY A 261 -0.65 3.56 12.54
CA GLY A 261 -0.05 3.99 13.80
C GLY A 261 -1.11 4.50 14.76
N GLY A 262 -1.34 3.79 15.86
CA GLY A 262 -2.26 4.16 16.94
C GLY A 262 -1.65 3.77 18.29
N ASP A 263 -2.47 3.30 19.24
CA ASP A 263 -2.00 2.71 20.51
C ASP A 263 -1.03 1.53 20.26
N GLN A 264 -1.27 0.80 19.18
CA GLN A 264 -0.36 -0.19 18.60
C GLN A 264 0.25 0.35 17.31
N GLN A 265 1.47 -0.11 16.98
CA GLN A 265 2.00 0.02 15.63
C GLN A 265 1.62 -1.21 14.82
N GLU A 266 0.54 -1.12 14.03
CA GLU A 266 0.02 -2.22 13.23
C GLU A 266 0.72 -2.27 11.87
N LEU A 267 1.45 -3.35 11.58
CA LEU A 267 2.10 -3.63 10.29
C LEU A 267 1.43 -4.84 9.64
N TYR A 268 1.13 -4.78 8.34
CA TYR A 268 0.18 -5.69 7.70
C TYR A 268 0.78 -6.48 6.52
N PHE A 269 0.13 -7.58 6.15
CA PHE A 269 0.08 -8.03 4.75
C PHE A 269 -1.35 -8.48 4.44
N TYR A 270 -2.10 -7.60 3.79
CA TYR A 270 -3.40 -7.90 3.20
C TYR A 270 -3.22 -8.73 1.93
N LYS A 271 -3.86 -9.89 1.91
CA LYS A 271 -3.81 -10.84 0.78
C LYS A 271 -5.00 -10.69 -0.18
N CYS A 272 -5.86 -9.69 0.08
CA CYS A 272 -7.14 -9.38 -0.55
C CYS A 272 -8.22 -10.47 -0.39
N PHE A 273 -9.21 -10.21 0.47
CA PHE A 273 -10.52 -10.85 0.54
C PHE A 273 -11.54 -9.80 1.00
N PHE A 274 -12.74 -9.79 0.39
CA PHE A 274 -14.03 -9.39 0.98
C PHE A 274 -15.17 -9.52 -0.06
N THR A 275 -16.12 -10.43 0.16
CA THR A 275 -17.41 -10.45 -0.57
C THR A 275 -18.44 -9.52 0.09
N ASP A 276 -19.06 -8.63 -0.70
CA ASP A 276 -20.20 -7.72 -0.47
C ASP A 276 -20.48 -7.11 0.94
N MET A 277 -20.76 -5.78 0.95
CA MET A 277 -21.31 -4.96 2.06
C MET A 277 -20.37 -4.14 2.99
N ASN A 278 -19.03 -4.08 2.82
CA ASN A 278 -18.25 -2.92 3.33
C ASN A 278 -16.78 -2.73 2.90
N SER A 279 -15.97 -3.80 2.75
CA SER A 279 -14.50 -3.64 2.67
C SER A 279 -13.80 -4.43 1.56
N GLY A 280 -14.41 -4.54 0.38
CA GLY A 280 -13.73 -5.02 -0.85
C GLY A 280 -12.61 -4.12 -1.38
N HIS A 281 -12.35 -2.98 -0.75
CA HIS A 281 -11.21 -2.07 -1.04
C HIS A 281 -11.02 -1.73 -2.54
N THR A 282 -12.11 -1.68 -3.31
CA THR A 282 -12.13 -1.50 -4.79
C THR A 282 -11.51 -2.65 -5.62
N ASN A 283 -11.41 -3.87 -5.08
CA ASN A 283 -10.97 -5.07 -5.81
C ASN A 283 -11.97 -5.49 -6.91
N PRO A 284 -11.56 -5.53 -8.20
CA PRO A 284 -12.40 -5.94 -9.32
C PRO A 284 -12.47 -7.46 -9.59
N GLU A 285 -11.65 -8.30 -8.95
CA GLU A 285 -11.55 -9.74 -9.23
C GLU A 285 -12.19 -10.62 -8.15
N ALA A 286 -12.61 -11.84 -8.52
CA ALA A 286 -12.97 -12.88 -7.55
C ALA A 286 -11.75 -13.34 -6.72
N PHE A 287 -12.02 -13.93 -5.55
CA PHE A 287 -10.98 -14.35 -4.60
C PHE A 287 -10.37 -15.71 -4.94
N ARG A 288 -9.06 -15.83 -4.72
CA ARG A 288 -8.29 -17.04 -5.06
C ARG A 288 -7.97 -17.84 -3.79
N GLN A 289 -8.27 -19.13 -3.84
CA GLN A 289 -7.95 -20.09 -2.77
C GLN A 289 -6.56 -20.71 -2.99
N GLY A 290 -6.07 -21.48 -2.02
CA GLY A 290 -4.74 -22.09 -2.05
C GLY A 290 -3.73 -21.35 -1.18
N LEU A 291 -2.45 -21.41 -1.53
CA LEU A 291 -1.36 -20.86 -0.72
C LEU A 291 -1.09 -19.39 -1.07
N HIS A 292 -1.29 -18.51 -0.08
CA HIS A 292 -0.92 -17.11 -0.11
C HIS A 292 0.49 -16.93 0.46
N GLY A 293 1.34 -16.18 -0.24
CA GLY A 293 2.78 -16.10 0.06
C GLY A 293 3.64 -17.10 -0.74
N PRO A 294 4.85 -17.42 -0.26
CA PRO A 294 5.41 -17.01 1.02
C PRO A 294 5.67 -15.50 1.15
N TYR A 295 5.68 -15.04 2.40
CA TYR A 295 6.02 -13.68 2.84
C TYR A 295 6.90 -13.79 4.09
N ALA A 296 7.52 -12.70 4.55
CA ALA A 296 8.31 -12.71 5.79
C ALA A 296 8.11 -11.44 6.62
N LEU A 297 8.06 -11.60 7.95
CA LEU A 297 8.25 -10.51 8.89
C LEU A 297 9.73 -10.50 9.29
N TRP A 298 10.48 -9.54 8.77
CA TRP A 298 11.93 -9.44 8.86
C TRP A 298 12.37 -8.32 9.80
N PHE A 299 13.34 -8.60 10.67
CA PHE A 299 13.87 -7.67 11.65
C PHE A 299 15.27 -7.20 11.24
N THR A 300 15.53 -5.91 11.38
CA THR A 300 16.82 -5.27 11.12
C THR A 300 17.17 -4.31 12.25
N THR A 301 18.39 -3.77 12.26
CA THR A 301 18.80 -2.73 13.20
C THR A 301 18.30 -1.32 12.85
N GLY A 302 17.51 -1.17 11.79
CA GLY A 302 16.81 0.08 11.45
C GLY A 302 16.54 0.31 9.95
N ALA A 303 17.42 -0.13 9.07
CA ALA A 303 17.26 0.05 7.62
C ALA A 303 16.41 -1.07 6.97
N ALA A 304 15.77 -0.78 5.83
CA ALA A 304 14.98 -1.77 5.11
C ALA A 304 15.85 -2.91 4.53
N PRO A 305 15.39 -4.17 4.60
CA PRO A 305 16.04 -5.30 3.95
C PRO A 305 15.82 -5.28 2.43
N SER A 306 16.56 -6.12 1.70
CA SER A 306 16.31 -6.35 0.27
C SER A 306 14.96 -7.06 0.05
N PRO A 307 14.18 -6.72 -1.01
CA PRO A 307 13.02 -7.51 -1.44
C PRO A 307 13.41 -8.93 -1.89
N SER A 308 14.67 -9.13 -2.31
CA SER A 308 15.19 -10.41 -2.80
C SER A 308 15.63 -11.31 -1.66
N ILE A 309 14.67 -11.95 -0.99
CA ILE A 309 14.92 -13.05 -0.05
C ILE A 309 14.88 -14.42 -0.74
N ASP A 310 15.73 -15.35 -0.31
CA ASP A 310 15.66 -16.74 -0.74
C ASP A 310 14.42 -17.40 -0.14
N LEU A 311 13.57 -17.98 -1.00
CA LEU A 311 12.40 -18.78 -0.63
C LEU A 311 12.50 -20.23 -1.11
N THR A 312 13.61 -20.63 -1.73
CA THR A 312 13.79 -22.01 -2.24
C THR A 312 13.70 -23.05 -1.12
N PHE A 313 14.13 -22.71 0.10
CA PHE A 313 14.06 -23.59 1.26
C PHE A 313 12.66 -24.14 1.57
N TRP A 314 11.58 -23.46 1.16
CA TRP A 314 10.20 -23.93 1.37
C TRP A 314 9.95 -25.30 0.75
N SER A 315 10.65 -25.67 -0.35
CA SER A 315 10.57 -27.01 -0.93
C SER A 315 11.16 -28.11 -0.04
N GLY A 316 12.05 -27.76 0.88
CA GLY A 316 12.73 -28.67 1.80
C GLY A 316 12.03 -28.86 3.16
N LEU A 317 10.90 -28.21 3.40
CA LEU A 317 10.18 -28.24 4.69
C LEU A 317 9.16 -29.39 4.81
N GLY A 318 9.17 -30.35 3.88
CA GLY A 318 8.13 -31.37 3.76
C GLY A 318 6.78 -30.77 3.36
N ALA A 319 5.68 -31.35 3.86
CA ALA A 319 4.33 -30.93 3.46
C ALA A 319 4.01 -29.46 3.83
N VAL A 320 3.69 -28.66 2.82
CA VAL A 320 3.11 -27.30 2.91
C VAL A 320 1.98 -27.25 1.89
N SER A 321 0.73 -27.09 2.35
CA SER A 321 -0.46 -27.22 1.50
C SER A 321 -0.48 -26.14 0.42
N GLY A 322 -0.78 -26.52 -0.82
CA GLY A 322 -0.84 -25.60 -1.97
C GLY A 322 0.52 -25.06 -2.45
N LEU A 323 1.65 -25.48 -1.88
CA LEU A 323 2.98 -25.05 -2.34
C LEU A 323 3.31 -25.67 -3.71
N VAL A 324 3.31 -24.84 -4.76
CA VAL A 324 3.73 -25.26 -6.11
C VAL A 324 5.24 -24.99 -6.27
N LEU A 325 6.01 -26.07 -6.39
CA LEU A 325 7.48 -26.05 -6.47
C LEU A 325 7.99 -25.42 -7.78
N PRO A 326 9.25 -24.93 -7.85
CA PRO A 326 9.82 -24.33 -9.07
C PRO A 326 9.73 -25.23 -10.32
N ALA A 327 9.98 -26.54 -10.19
CA ALA A 327 9.86 -27.48 -11.32
C ALA A 327 8.41 -27.71 -11.79
N ALA A 328 7.42 -27.35 -10.98
CA ALA A 328 5.98 -27.40 -11.29
C ALA A 328 5.44 -26.10 -11.91
N ARG A 329 6.33 -25.15 -12.23
CA ARG A 329 6.02 -23.82 -12.77
C ARG A 329 6.61 -23.66 -14.18
N GLY A 330 6.08 -22.71 -14.93
CA GLY A 330 6.59 -22.31 -16.25
C GLY A 330 6.64 -20.80 -16.39
N PHE A 331 6.98 -20.34 -17.59
CA PHE A 331 7.23 -18.92 -17.88
C PHE A 331 6.62 -18.50 -19.21
N VAL A 332 6.34 -17.20 -19.33
CA VAL A 332 5.99 -16.52 -20.58
C VAL A 332 7.01 -15.43 -20.86
N GLU A 333 7.63 -15.48 -22.03
CA GLU A 333 8.50 -14.43 -22.56
C GLU A 333 7.90 -13.85 -23.84
N GLY A 334 8.30 -12.63 -24.20
CA GLY A 334 7.83 -12.00 -25.43
C GLY A 334 8.07 -10.51 -25.44
N LYS A 335 7.33 -9.82 -26.31
CA LYS A 335 7.42 -8.38 -26.51
C LYS A 335 6.03 -7.74 -26.51
N ALA A 336 5.90 -6.61 -25.82
CA ALA A 336 4.82 -5.66 -25.95
C ALA A 336 5.03 -4.80 -27.21
N ILE A 337 4.00 -4.66 -28.04
CA ILE A 337 4.07 -4.04 -29.36
C ILE A 337 2.95 -3.02 -29.50
N GLY A 338 3.23 -1.82 -30.03
CA GLY A 338 2.22 -0.79 -30.34
C GLY A 338 2.01 0.27 -29.24
N VAL A 339 2.38 -0.02 -28.00
CA VAL A 339 2.28 0.93 -26.87
C VAL A 339 3.04 2.23 -27.21
N PRO A 340 2.45 3.43 -27.03
CA PRO A 340 3.13 4.68 -27.32
C PRO A 340 4.38 4.88 -26.47
N ALA A 341 5.44 5.44 -27.07
CA ALA A 341 6.76 5.58 -26.43
C ALA A 341 6.75 6.40 -25.12
N ALA A 342 5.76 7.27 -24.92
CA ALA A 342 5.56 8.00 -23.66
C ALA A 342 5.24 7.09 -22.45
N TYR A 343 4.69 5.89 -22.69
CA TYR A 343 4.29 4.93 -21.66
C TYR A 343 5.23 3.72 -21.57
N ALA A 344 6.42 3.78 -22.17
CA ALA A 344 7.35 2.65 -22.22
C ALA A 344 7.88 2.21 -20.83
N SER A 345 8.03 3.14 -19.88
CA SER A 345 8.34 2.84 -18.46
C SER A 345 7.18 2.21 -17.69
N ASP A 346 5.97 2.46 -18.17
CA ASP A 346 4.69 2.18 -17.53
C ASP A 346 3.95 1.02 -18.22
N THR A 347 4.64 0.33 -19.12
CA THR A 347 4.13 -0.86 -19.82
C THR A 347 4.23 -2.07 -18.91
N VAL A 348 3.08 -2.65 -18.55
CA VAL A 348 2.96 -3.80 -17.66
C VAL A 348 2.25 -4.93 -18.40
N ILE A 349 2.73 -6.16 -18.24
CA ILE A 349 2.03 -7.36 -18.68
C ILE A 349 1.54 -8.06 -17.42
N GLY A 350 0.24 -8.34 -17.36
CA GLY A 350 -0.38 -9.17 -16.34
C GLY A 350 -0.84 -10.51 -16.91
N TRP A 351 -0.90 -11.54 -16.07
CA TRP A 351 -1.52 -12.82 -16.37
C TRP A 351 -2.43 -13.20 -15.21
N SER A 352 -3.70 -13.50 -15.46
CA SER A 352 -4.60 -13.98 -14.40
C SER A 352 -5.56 -15.08 -14.84
N ASN A 353 -5.98 -15.90 -13.87
CA ASN A 353 -7.10 -16.84 -13.95
C ASN A 353 -7.72 -16.99 -12.55
N SER A 354 -8.61 -17.96 -12.35
CA SER A 354 -9.28 -18.21 -11.06
C SER A 354 -8.37 -18.81 -9.97
N ALA A 355 -7.16 -19.26 -10.30
CA ALA A 355 -6.22 -19.91 -9.37
C ALA A 355 -4.98 -19.06 -9.04
N ALA A 356 -4.57 -18.16 -9.95
CA ALA A 356 -3.46 -17.24 -9.70
C ALA A 356 -3.49 -15.95 -10.54
N GLN A 357 -2.71 -14.96 -10.09
CA GLN A 357 -2.35 -13.74 -10.80
C GLN A 357 -0.82 -13.54 -10.80
N TYR A 358 -0.29 -12.91 -11.86
CA TYR A 358 1.12 -12.56 -12.01
C TYR A 358 1.26 -11.29 -12.84
N TRP A 359 2.41 -10.63 -12.77
CA TRP A 359 2.74 -9.47 -13.59
C TRP A 359 4.24 -9.28 -13.75
N THR A 360 4.63 -8.47 -14.74
CA THR A 360 5.98 -7.97 -14.94
C THR A 360 5.93 -6.61 -15.65
N ARG A 361 6.99 -5.80 -15.54
CA ARG A 361 7.17 -4.61 -16.39
C ARG A 361 7.87 -5.03 -17.69
N ALA A 362 7.52 -4.42 -18.80
CA ALA A 362 8.33 -4.51 -20.02
C ALA A 362 9.60 -3.65 -19.87
N ASP A 363 10.67 -4.04 -20.56
CA ASP A 363 11.84 -3.20 -20.75
C ASP A 363 11.48 -1.99 -21.63
N ALA A 364 11.72 -0.78 -21.13
CA ALA A 364 11.28 0.45 -21.78
C ALA A 364 12.00 0.78 -23.10
N ALA A 365 13.15 0.15 -23.39
CA ALA A 365 13.89 0.37 -24.63
C ALA A 365 13.49 -0.61 -25.75
N THR A 366 13.10 -1.84 -25.38
CA THR A 366 12.85 -2.94 -26.32
C THR A 366 11.42 -3.43 -26.36
N GLY A 367 10.61 -3.15 -25.33
CA GLY A 367 9.28 -3.73 -25.10
C GLY A 367 9.32 -5.20 -24.66
N ASN A 368 10.51 -5.79 -24.49
CA ASN A 368 10.65 -7.20 -24.11
C ASN A 368 10.23 -7.43 -22.65
N PHE A 369 9.69 -8.59 -22.33
CA PHE A 369 9.32 -8.97 -20.97
C PHE A 369 9.57 -10.45 -20.69
N PHE A 370 9.65 -10.79 -19.40
CA PHE A 370 9.73 -12.15 -18.89
C PHE A 370 8.86 -12.27 -17.63
N SER A 371 8.02 -13.30 -17.54
CA SER A 371 7.09 -13.48 -16.43
C SER A 371 7.80 -13.93 -15.13
N PRO A 372 7.15 -13.78 -13.96
CA PRO A 372 7.46 -14.61 -12.79
C PRO A 372 7.31 -16.11 -13.10
N ALA A 373 7.74 -16.97 -12.19
CA ALA A 373 7.52 -18.42 -12.29
C ALA A 373 6.03 -18.75 -12.03
N MET A 374 5.25 -18.98 -13.08
CA MET A 374 3.80 -19.16 -13.03
C MET A 374 3.40 -20.61 -12.77
N LYS A 375 2.37 -20.85 -11.94
CA LYS A 375 1.68 -22.17 -11.86
C LYS A 375 1.22 -22.60 -13.25
N ALA A 376 1.37 -23.88 -13.61
CA ALA A 376 0.87 -24.38 -14.89
C ALA A 376 -0.65 -24.20 -15.05
N GLY A 377 -1.11 -23.85 -16.25
CA GLY A 377 -2.52 -23.58 -16.55
C GLY A 377 -2.73 -22.56 -17.68
N THR A 378 -3.99 -22.31 -18.02
CA THR A 378 -4.39 -21.27 -18.99
C THR A 378 -4.61 -19.94 -18.28
N TYR A 379 -4.15 -18.83 -18.87
CA TYR A 379 -4.24 -17.48 -18.32
C TYR A 379 -4.79 -16.50 -19.36
N THR A 380 -5.62 -15.56 -18.91
CA THR A 380 -5.81 -14.29 -19.62
C THR A 380 -4.54 -13.47 -19.43
N MET A 381 -3.88 -13.16 -20.53
CA MET A 381 -2.71 -12.28 -20.59
C MET A 381 -3.16 -10.90 -21.05
N THR A 382 -2.86 -9.86 -20.28
CA THR A 382 -3.30 -8.49 -20.54
C THR A 382 -2.10 -7.55 -20.58
N LEU A 383 -2.05 -6.72 -21.62
CA LEU A 383 -1.12 -5.63 -21.78
C LEU A 383 -1.75 -4.35 -21.22
N TYR A 384 -1.01 -3.65 -20.38
CA TYR A 384 -1.43 -2.40 -19.76
C TYR A 384 -0.53 -1.25 -20.18
N LYS A 385 -1.16 -0.13 -20.54
CA LYS A 385 -0.54 1.18 -20.75
C LYS A 385 -0.88 2.03 -19.52
N GLY A 386 0.08 2.23 -18.61
CA GLY A 386 -0.21 2.78 -17.28
C GLY A 386 -0.95 1.74 -16.43
N GLU A 387 -2.26 1.95 -16.26
CA GLU A 387 -3.22 1.06 -15.58
C GLU A 387 -4.40 0.65 -16.48
N LEU A 388 -4.51 1.18 -17.70
CA LEU A 388 -5.54 0.77 -18.68
C LEU A 388 -5.11 -0.49 -19.43
N GLY A 389 -5.98 -1.51 -19.45
CA GLY A 389 -5.78 -2.71 -20.26
C GLY A 389 -6.08 -2.43 -21.73
N VAL A 390 -5.04 -2.38 -22.57
CA VAL A 390 -5.10 -1.98 -23.98
C VAL A 390 -4.99 -3.16 -24.96
N GLY A 391 -4.60 -4.35 -24.47
CA GLY A 391 -4.58 -5.59 -25.25
C GLY A 391 -4.81 -6.81 -24.36
N SER A 392 -5.46 -7.85 -24.88
CA SER A 392 -5.77 -9.06 -24.11
C SER A 392 -5.83 -10.31 -25.00
N GLN A 393 -5.27 -11.43 -24.52
CA GLN A 393 -5.25 -12.72 -25.20
C GLN A 393 -5.19 -13.89 -24.20
N SER A 394 -5.22 -15.13 -24.71
CA SER A 394 -5.10 -16.35 -23.90
C SER A 394 -3.75 -17.03 -24.11
N VAL A 395 -3.10 -17.47 -23.03
CA VAL A 395 -1.84 -18.23 -23.07
C VAL A 395 -1.90 -19.46 -22.18
N VAL A 396 -1.15 -20.51 -22.52
CA VAL A 396 -1.11 -21.78 -21.77
C VAL A 396 0.30 -22.05 -21.26
N VAL A 397 0.48 -22.01 -19.95
CA VAL A 397 1.79 -22.26 -19.30
C VAL A 397 1.89 -23.74 -18.89
N GLY A 398 2.96 -24.40 -19.31
CA GLY A 398 3.28 -25.78 -18.95
C GLY A 398 4.24 -25.87 -17.76
N SER A 399 4.28 -27.03 -17.12
CA SER A 399 5.26 -27.34 -16.07
C SER A 399 6.67 -27.45 -16.68
N GLY A 400 7.63 -26.68 -16.18
CA GLY A 400 9.01 -26.69 -16.66
C GLY A 400 9.23 -26.11 -18.05
N THR A 401 8.24 -25.40 -18.63
CA THR A 401 8.34 -24.81 -19.97
C THR A 401 8.38 -23.28 -19.93
N THR A 402 9.16 -22.69 -20.83
CA THR A 402 9.01 -21.28 -21.25
C THR A 402 8.28 -21.25 -22.59
N ILE A 403 7.28 -20.38 -22.73
CA ILE A 403 6.59 -20.13 -24.00
C ILE A 403 6.83 -18.70 -24.47
N SER A 404 7.00 -18.52 -25.79
CA SER A 404 7.06 -17.19 -26.40
C SER A 404 5.66 -16.75 -26.81
N SER A 405 5.25 -15.56 -26.39
CA SER A 405 3.96 -14.95 -26.72
C SER A 405 4.08 -13.44 -26.72
N ASN A 406 4.10 -12.81 -27.90
CA ASN A 406 4.02 -11.36 -28.01
C ASN A 406 2.59 -10.89 -27.75
N ILE A 407 2.43 -9.65 -27.27
CA ILE A 407 1.11 -9.03 -27.07
C ILE A 407 1.11 -7.62 -27.67
N HIS A 408 -0.01 -7.27 -28.30
CA HIS A 408 -0.18 -6.01 -29.00
C HIS A 408 -1.09 -5.07 -28.20
N ASP A 409 -0.79 -3.78 -28.27
CA ASP A 409 -1.76 -2.73 -28.05
C ASP A 409 -2.84 -2.83 -29.15
N THR A 410 -4.10 -2.77 -28.74
CA THR A 410 -5.27 -2.93 -29.61
C THR A 410 -6.34 -1.86 -29.36
N THR A 411 -6.09 -0.86 -28.51
CA THR A 411 -7.08 0.21 -28.36
C THR A 411 -7.11 1.12 -29.58
N VAL A 412 -8.30 1.63 -29.91
CA VAL A 412 -8.48 2.66 -30.92
C VAL A 412 -8.00 4.02 -30.42
N ASP A 413 -7.90 4.24 -29.11
CA ASP A 413 -7.63 5.56 -28.53
C ASP A 413 -6.25 6.11 -28.93
N ASP A 414 -5.20 5.30 -28.84
CA ASP A 414 -3.83 5.66 -29.26
C ASP A 414 -3.66 5.83 -30.78
N THR A 415 -4.73 5.64 -31.56
CA THR A 415 -4.79 5.94 -33.00
C THR A 415 -5.88 6.96 -33.38
N THR A 416 -6.69 7.41 -32.42
CA THR A 416 -7.82 8.32 -32.66
C THR A 416 -7.36 9.77 -32.69
N THR A 417 -7.69 10.48 -33.78
CA THR A 417 -7.44 11.92 -33.87
C THR A 417 -8.60 12.71 -33.25
N TYR A 418 -8.49 13.03 -31.96
CA TYR A 418 -9.46 13.88 -31.27
C TYR A 418 -9.34 15.35 -31.69
N ILE A 419 -10.46 16.08 -31.65
CA ILE A 419 -10.52 17.54 -31.76
C ILE A 419 -9.89 18.18 -30.51
N TRP A 420 -10.12 17.58 -29.36
CA TRP A 420 -9.43 17.87 -28.10
C TRP A 420 -9.54 16.69 -27.14
N GLN A 421 -8.58 16.60 -26.21
CA GLN A 421 -8.48 15.62 -25.14
C GLN A 421 -8.13 16.36 -23.84
N ILE A 422 -8.61 15.85 -22.70
CA ILE A 422 -8.30 16.29 -21.34
C ILE A 422 -7.99 15.02 -20.54
N GLY A 423 -6.81 14.94 -19.92
CA GLY A 423 -6.29 13.67 -19.44
C GLY A 423 -5.67 12.84 -20.56
N GLU A 424 -5.38 11.59 -20.23
CA GLU A 424 -4.79 10.59 -21.10
C GLU A 424 -5.51 9.27 -20.83
N PHE A 425 -5.70 8.43 -21.84
CA PHE A 425 -6.33 7.11 -21.65
C PHE A 425 -5.30 6.12 -21.06
N ASP A 426 -4.81 6.38 -19.84
CA ASP A 426 -3.79 5.58 -19.13
C ASP A 426 -4.35 4.81 -17.92
N GLY A 427 -5.65 4.91 -17.64
CA GLY A 427 -6.32 4.23 -16.53
C GLY A 427 -6.17 4.92 -15.18
N ARG A 428 -5.74 6.19 -15.16
CA ARG A 428 -5.44 6.96 -13.95
C ARG A 428 -5.95 8.41 -14.07
N PRO A 429 -6.23 9.09 -12.94
CA PRO A 429 -6.46 10.54 -12.91
C PRO A 429 -5.15 11.35 -13.03
N THR A 430 -4.13 10.90 -13.77
CA THR A 430 -2.79 11.50 -13.74
C THR A 430 -2.82 12.99 -14.14
N GLY A 431 -2.28 13.87 -13.29
CA GLY A 431 -2.16 15.30 -13.56
C GLY A 431 -3.43 16.14 -13.40
N PHE A 432 -4.59 15.53 -13.12
CA PHE A 432 -5.82 16.24 -12.78
C PHE A 432 -5.71 16.91 -11.39
N LEU A 433 -6.55 17.93 -11.15
CA LEU A 433 -6.65 18.63 -9.86
C LEU A 433 -6.89 17.62 -8.72
N ASN A 434 -6.08 17.70 -7.66
CA ASN A 434 -6.06 16.85 -6.45
C ASN A 434 -5.59 15.40 -6.64
N ALA A 435 -5.22 14.95 -7.85
CA ALA A 435 -4.83 13.56 -8.11
C ALA A 435 -3.48 13.15 -7.51
N ASP A 436 -2.57 14.11 -7.34
CA ASP A 436 -1.29 13.95 -6.65
C ASP A 436 -1.46 13.72 -5.14
N MET A 437 -2.45 14.38 -4.55
CA MET A 437 -2.73 14.32 -3.12
C MET A 437 -3.58 13.10 -2.71
N ILE A 438 -4.51 12.66 -3.58
CA ILE A 438 -5.60 11.75 -3.20
C ILE A 438 -5.15 10.42 -2.56
N GLN A 439 -4.04 9.83 -3.02
CA GLN A 439 -3.57 8.56 -2.46
C GLN A 439 -3.12 8.66 -0.99
N THR A 440 -2.92 9.88 -0.49
CA THR A 440 -2.23 10.18 0.77
C THR A 440 -3.06 11.01 1.78
N MET A 441 -4.22 11.53 1.39
CA MET A 441 -5.12 12.30 2.27
C MET A 441 -6.58 12.29 1.75
N HIS A 442 -7.52 12.62 2.64
CA HIS A 442 -8.96 12.65 2.35
C HIS A 442 -9.33 13.80 1.39
N PRO A 443 -10.36 13.65 0.54
CA PRO A 443 -10.92 14.77 -0.23
C PRO A 443 -11.31 16.01 0.60
N SER A 444 -11.66 15.84 1.87
CA SER A 444 -11.99 16.95 2.79
C SER A 444 -10.77 17.56 3.51
N ASP A 445 -9.55 17.19 3.15
CA ASP A 445 -8.35 17.76 3.77
C ASP A 445 -8.19 19.24 3.41
N SER A 446 -7.79 20.07 4.39
CA SER A 446 -7.60 21.52 4.17
C SER A 446 -6.50 21.87 3.16
N ARG A 447 -5.67 20.89 2.77
CA ARG A 447 -4.65 20.99 1.71
C ARG A 447 -5.20 20.77 0.30
N MET A 448 -6.36 20.12 0.16
CA MET A 448 -7.00 19.87 -1.14
C MET A 448 -7.50 21.19 -1.76
N HIS A 449 -7.39 21.30 -3.09
CA HIS A 449 -8.03 22.38 -3.83
C HIS A 449 -9.55 22.19 -3.90
N ILE A 450 -10.28 23.28 -4.17
CA ILE A 450 -11.74 23.30 -4.23
C ILE A 450 -12.24 22.36 -5.34
N TRP A 451 -12.95 21.31 -4.93
CA TRP A 451 -13.42 20.22 -5.81
C TRP A 451 -14.46 20.63 -6.85
N GLY A 452 -15.25 21.68 -6.59
CA GLY A 452 -16.18 22.24 -7.56
C GLY A 452 -17.35 23.01 -6.96
N PRO A 453 -18.34 23.41 -7.80
CA PRO A 453 -18.38 23.19 -9.25
C PRO A 453 -17.21 23.85 -10.00
N VAL A 454 -16.67 23.18 -11.01
CA VAL A 454 -15.48 23.67 -11.75
C VAL A 454 -15.85 24.06 -13.17
N THR A 455 -15.28 25.17 -13.67
CA THR A 455 -15.27 25.50 -15.10
C THR A 455 -13.86 25.34 -15.66
N TYR A 456 -13.72 24.52 -16.71
CA TYR A 456 -12.48 24.26 -17.41
C TYR A 456 -12.59 24.69 -18.88
N THR A 457 -11.61 25.43 -19.38
CA THR A 457 -11.59 25.93 -20.76
C THR A 457 -10.44 25.29 -21.54
N VAL A 458 -10.82 24.45 -22.52
CA VAL A 458 -9.89 23.71 -23.38
C VAL A 458 -8.96 24.68 -24.11
N GLY A 459 -7.66 24.39 -24.07
CA GLY A 459 -6.62 25.22 -24.69
C GLY A 459 -6.30 26.53 -23.95
N GLN A 460 -6.90 26.78 -22.78
CA GLN A 460 -6.61 27.97 -21.95
C GLN A 460 -6.16 27.62 -20.52
N GLN A 461 -6.60 26.47 -19.98
CA GLN A 461 -6.20 25.97 -18.68
C GLN A 461 -5.36 24.69 -18.82
N ALA A 462 -4.41 24.48 -17.91
CA ALA A 462 -3.67 23.22 -17.80
C ALA A 462 -4.54 22.14 -17.13
N ILE A 463 -4.26 20.86 -17.41
CA ILE A 463 -5.00 19.69 -16.88
C ILE A 463 -5.24 19.74 -15.36
N GLY A 464 -4.28 20.25 -14.57
CA GLY A 464 -4.41 20.45 -13.13
C GLY A 464 -5.49 21.43 -12.67
N PHE A 465 -6.28 22.03 -13.57
CA PHE A 465 -7.51 22.77 -13.27
C PHE A 465 -8.80 21.97 -13.49
N PHE A 466 -8.74 20.75 -14.04
CA PHE A 466 -9.89 19.87 -14.19
C PHE A 466 -9.97 18.92 -12.98
N PRO A 467 -11.12 18.77 -12.30
CA PRO A 467 -11.25 17.94 -11.10
C PRO A 467 -11.02 16.46 -11.41
N MET A 468 -10.14 15.77 -10.67
CA MET A 468 -9.94 14.33 -10.85
C MET A 468 -11.21 13.50 -10.65
N ALA A 469 -12.16 14.04 -9.88
CA ALA A 469 -13.43 13.40 -9.56
C ALA A 469 -14.52 14.46 -9.36
N ILE A 470 -15.74 14.15 -9.81
CA ILE A 470 -16.93 14.96 -9.51
C ILE A 470 -17.88 14.18 -8.61
N PHE A 471 -18.50 14.90 -7.68
CA PHE A 471 -19.36 14.37 -6.63
C PHE A 471 -20.73 15.02 -6.72
N GLN A 472 -21.81 14.24 -6.71
CA GLN A 472 -23.17 14.72 -6.94
C GLN A 472 -23.60 15.84 -5.98
N ALA A 473 -23.17 15.79 -4.71
CA ALA A 473 -23.48 16.81 -3.70
C ALA A 473 -22.53 18.03 -3.72
N ILE A 474 -21.45 18.00 -4.50
CA ILE A 474 -20.52 19.14 -4.70
C ILE A 474 -20.83 19.87 -6.00
N GLY A 475 -21.17 19.11 -7.05
CA GLY A 475 -21.67 19.64 -8.32
C GLY A 475 -20.89 19.17 -9.55
N PRO A 476 -21.25 19.69 -10.73
CA PRO A 476 -20.71 19.26 -12.02
C PRO A 476 -19.34 19.90 -12.36
N VAL A 477 -18.72 19.39 -13.42
CA VAL A 477 -17.67 20.09 -14.18
C VAL A 477 -18.26 20.62 -15.49
N THR A 478 -17.94 21.87 -15.83
CA THR A 478 -18.35 22.54 -17.06
C THR A 478 -17.15 22.76 -17.97
N ILE A 479 -17.14 22.11 -19.12
CA ILE A 479 -16.10 22.16 -20.15
C ILE A 479 -16.49 23.20 -21.20
N ARG A 480 -15.61 24.17 -21.45
CA ARG A 480 -15.76 25.23 -22.45
C ARG A 480 -14.73 25.05 -23.55
N PHE A 481 -15.16 25.15 -24.81
CA PHE A 481 -14.26 25.03 -25.97
C PHE A 481 -14.82 25.79 -27.18
N ALA A 482 -13.94 26.20 -28.09
CA ALA A 482 -14.31 26.70 -29.41
C ALA A 482 -14.14 25.59 -30.46
N LEU A 483 -14.91 25.67 -31.55
CA LEU A 483 -14.74 24.80 -32.72
C LEU A 483 -14.44 25.65 -33.97
N ALA A 484 -13.53 25.15 -34.79
CA ALA A 484 -13.21 25.73 -36.10
C ALA A 484 -14.39 25.56 -37.08
N SER A 485 -14.35 26.30 -38.19
CA SER A 485 -15.30 26.05 -39.28
C SER A 485 -15.17 24.60 -39.78
N GLY A 486 -16.30 23.97 -40.14
CA GLY A 486 -16.36 22.55 -40.50
C GLY A 486 -16.37 21.55 -39.32
N GLN A 487 -16.08 21.96 -38.09
CA GLN A 487 -16.08 21.04 -36.94
C GLN A 487 -17.47 20.82 -36.29
N GLY A 488 -18.50 21.60 -36.64
CA GLY A 488 -19.85 21.55 -36.05
C GLY A 488 -20.80 20.49 -36.61
N GLY A 489 -20.27 19.40 -37.17
CA GLY A 489 -21.06 18.24 -37.57
C GLY A 489 -21.54 17.43 -36.35
N ALA A 490 -22.06 16.22 -36.60
CA ALA A 490 -22.25 15.26 -35.51
C ALA A 490 -20.88 14.83 -34.95
N ARG A 491 -20.80 14.64 -33.63
CA ARG A 491 -19.55 14.33 -32.89
C ARG A 491 -19.79 13.28 -31.82
N THR A 492 -18.74 12.65 -31.35
CA THR A 492 -18.76 11.77 -30.18
C THR A 492 -17.94 12.39 -29.06
N LEU A 493 -18.56 12.59 -27.89
CA LEU A 493 -17.81 12.79 -26.66
C LEU A 493 -17.53 11.43 -26.02
N LYS A 494 -16.28 11.16 -25.68
CA LYS A 494 -15.85 10.03 -24.85
C LYS A 494 -15.51 10.54 -23.45
N ILE A 495 -16.00 9.86 -22.42
CA ILE A 495 -15.63 10.04 -21.01
C ILE A 495 -15.18 8.68 -20.48
N ALA A 496 -13.88 8.51 -20.25
CA ALA A 496 -13.35 7.37 -19.53
C ALA A 496 -13.27 7.69 -18.03
N THR A 497 -13.54 6.68 -17.20
CA THR A 497 -13.57 6.79 -15.74
C THR A 497 -12.87 5.61 -15.10
N THR A 498 -12.01 5.84 -14.11
CA THR A 498 -11.26 4.75 -13.46
C THR A 498 -12.11 4.02 -12.42
N LEU A 499 -12.96 4.76 -11.70
CA LEU A 499 -13.75 4.31 -10.55
C LEU A 499 -15.07 5.11 -10.42
N ALA A 500 -16.09 4.49 -9.83
CA ALA A 500 -17.37 5.15 -9.49
C ALA A 500 -17.93 4.67 -8.14
N PHE A 501 -18.49 5.58 -7.34
CA PHE A 501 -19.11 5.31 -6.03
C PHE A 501 -20.63 5.58 -6.01
N ALA A 502 -21.36 5.05 -5.02
CA ALA A 502 -22.84 5.12 -4.85
C ALA A 502 -23.68 5.24 -6.15
N GLY A 503 -23.64 4.23 -7.03
CA GLY A 503 -24.36 4.19 -8.32
C GLY A 503 -23.97 5.22 -9.40
N GLY A 504 -22.96 6.07 -9.17
CA GLY A 504 -22.58 7.19 -10.04
C GLY A 504 -22.18 6.79 -11.47
N ARG A 505 -22.62 7.59 -12.45
CA ARG A 505 -22.18 7.59 -13.85
C ARG A 505 -22.37 8.98 -14.47
N PRO A 506 -21.61 9.37 -15.51
CA PRO A 506 -21.73 10.69 -16.10
C PRO A 506 -23.02 10.86 -16.92
N VAL A 507 -23.59 12.06 -16.86
CA VAL A 507 -24.67 12.55 -17.74
C VAL A 507 -24.26 13.94 -18.23
N ILE A 508 -24.39 14.16 -19.54
CA ILE A 508 -23.95 15.41 -20.18
C ILE A 508 -25.13 16.26 -20.64
N THR A 509 -24.98 17.57 -20.48
CA THR A 509 -25.80 18.58 -21.19
C THR A 509 -24.87 19.42 -22.05
N VAL A 510 -25.22 19.61 -23.32
CA VAL A 510 -24.44 20.34 -24.33
C VAL A 510 -25.26 21.53 -24.79
N ASN A 511 -24.68 22.73 -24.75
CA ASN A 511 -25.26 24.00 -25.23
C ASN A 511 -26.72 24.28 -24.78
N SER A 512 -27.14 23.70 -23.65
CA SER A 512 -28.52 23.72 -23.10
C SER A 512 -29.63 23.17 -24.03
N ASN A 513 -29.30 22.70 -25.24
CA ASN A 513 -30.26 22.20 -26.23
C ASN A 513 -30.21 20.67 -26.41
N PHE A 514 -29.19 19.98 -25.88
CA PHE A 514 -29.08 18.53 -25.85
C PHE A 514 -28.68 18.04 -24.46
N THR A 515 -29.36 17.00 -23.96
CA THR A 515 -28.97 16.27 -22.74
C THR A 515 -28.98 14.78 -23.05
N SER A 516 -27.96 14.05 -22.60
CA SER A 516 -27.85 12.62 -22.88
C SER A 516 -28.90 11.80 -22.15
N ALA A 517 -29.17 10.59 -22.66
CA ALA A 517 -29.73 9.54 -21.82
C ALA A 517 -28.82 9.28 -20.61
N ILE A 518 -29.40 8.73 -19.54
CA ILE A 518 -28.66 8.30 -18.35
C ILE A 518 -28.04 6.91 -18.64
N PRO A 519 -26.71 6.72 -18.54
CA PRO A 519 -26.12 5.40 -18.73
C PRO A 519 -26.61 4.40 -17.69
N ALA A 520 -26.49 3.11 -18.03
CA ALA A 520 -26.77 2.01 -17.11
C ALA A 520 -25.92 2.11 -15.82
N VAL A 521 -26.41 1.49 -14.74
CA VAL A 521 -25.66 1.44 -13.47
C VAL A 521 -24.40 0.59 -13.68
N PRO A 522 -23.20 1.10 -13.37
CA PRO A 522 -21.96 0.36 -13.59
C PRO A 522 -21.83 -0.83 -12.63
N THR A 523 -21.45 -2.00 -13.18
CA THR A 523 -20.93 -3.12 -12.38
C THR A 523 -19.56 -2.76 -11.83
N ARG A 524 -19.35 -3.04 -10.53
CA ARG A 524 -18.22 -2.53 -9.75
C ARG A 524 -18.15 -3.22 -8.37
N PRO A 525 -17.05 -3.06 -7.62
CA PRO A 525 -16.97 -3.48 -6.22
C PRO A 525 -17.80 -2.54 -5.32
N ASP A 526 -18.56 -3.07 -4.35
CA ASP A 526 -19.25 -2.23 -3.38
C ASP A 526 -18.30 -1.78 -2.25
N SER A 527 -17.75 -0.58 -2.41
CA SER A 527 -16.79 0.00 -1.47
C SER A 527 -16.60 1.50 -1.66
N ARG A 528 -16.33 2.21 -0.56
CA ARG A 528 -15.67 3.52 -0.60
C ARG A 528 -14.29 3.38 -1.25
N GLY A 529 -13.92 4.31 -2.13
CA GLY A 529 -12.63 4.29 -2.84
C GLY A 529 -11.89 5.62 -2.77
N VAL A 530 -12.42 6.66 -3.42
CA VAL A 530 -11.76 7.99 -3.49
C VAL A 530 -11.47 8.60 -2.10
N THR A 531 -12.37 8.43 -1.12
CA THR A 531 -12.13 8.88 0.27
C THR A 531 -11.02 8.10 0.98
N ARG A 532 -10.76 6.86 0.53
CA ARG A 532 -9.72 5.95 1.03
C ARG A 532 -8.48 5.94 0.14
N GLY A 533 -8.25 6.97 -0.67
CA GLY A 533 -7.01 7.18 -1.41
C GLY A 533 -6.70 6.10 -2.46
N VAL A 534 -7.74 5.64 -3.15
CA VAL A 534 -7.64 4.78 -4.33
C VAL A 534 -8.56 5.30 -5.45
N TYR A 535 -8.01 5.38 -6.66
CA TYR A 535 -8.74 5.68 -7.90
C TYR A 535 -8.96 4.44 -8.78
N ARG A 536 -8.32 3.31 -8.46
CA ARG A 536 -8.42 2.05 -9.21
C ARG A 536 -9.85 1.51 -9.13
N GLY A 537 -10.32 0.92 -10.22
CA GLY A 537 -11.67 0.35 -10.34
C GLY A 537 -11.83 -0.42 -11.65
N ASN A 538 -13.02 -0.36 -12.25
CA ASN A 538 -13.35 -1.19 -13.41
C ASN A 538 -12.97 -0.59 -14.78
N ASN A 539 -12.47 0.65 -14.84
CA ASN A 539 -12.17 1.41 -16.08
C ASN A 539 -13.35 1.41 -17.07
N ILE A 540 -14.31 2.29 -16.84
CA ILE A 540 -15.56 2.34 -17.60
C ILE A 540 -15.56 3.55 -18.53
N GLU A 541 -15.72 3.28 -19.81
CA GLU A 541 -15.91 4.27 -20.86
C GLU A 541 -17.40 4.55 -21.12
N TYR A 542 -17.73 5.83 -21.30
CA TYR A 542 -19.04 6.30 -21.73
C TYR A 542 -18.90 7.13 -23.00
N THR A 543 -19.60 6.74 -24.07
CA THR A 543 -19.64 7.48 -25.34
C THR A 543 -21.00 8.12 -25.57
N TYR A 544 -20.98 9.35 -26.07
CA TYR A 544 -22.17 10.18 -26.26
C TYR A 544 -22.17 10.76 -27.67
N ALA A 545 -23.09 10.28 -28.52
CA ALA A 545 -23.33 10.87 -29.84
C ALA A 545 -24.03 12.23 -29.68
N ILE A 546 -23.36 13.29 -30.10
CA ILE A 546 -23.87 14.67 -30.13
C ILE A 546 -24.36 14.95 -31.57
N PRO A 547 -25.68 15.19 -31.77
CA PRO A 547 -26.24 15.45 -33.10
C PRO A 547 -25.65 16.69 -33.80
N ALA A 548 -25.65 16.68 -35.13
CA ALA A 548 -25.33 17.87 -35.93
C ALA A 548 -26.30 19.02 -35.61
N GLY A 549 -25.77 20.26 -35.55
CA GLY A 549 -26.55 21.44 -35.16
C GLY A 549 -26.68 21.68 -33.65
N VAL A 550 -26.25 20.74 -32.79
CA VAL A 550 -26.09 21.01 -31.35
C VAL A 550 -24.85 21.87 -31.09
N LEU A 551 -23.76 21.63 -31.83
CA LEU A 551 -22.47 22.30 -31.66
C LEU A 551 -22.33 23.53 -32.58
N PHE A 552 -21.83 24.62 -32.02
CA PHE A 552 -21.54 25.87 -32.71
C PHE A 552 -20.09 25.92 -33.20
N THR A 553 -19.82 26.72 -34.24
CA THR A 553 -18.47 26.96 -34.79
C THR A 553 -18.17 28.46 -34.84
N GLY A 554 -17.06 28.85 -35.49
CA GLY A 554 -16.76 30.26 -35.77
C GLY A 554 -16.41 31.07 -34.52
N SER A 555 -15.63 30.47 -33.61
CA SER A 555 -15.25 31.05 -32.31
C SER A 555 -16.40 31.23 -31.30
N THR A 556 -17.61 30.73 -31.60
CA THR A 556 -18.67 30.56 -30.59
C THR A 556 -18.20 29.55 -29.54
N VAL A 557 -18.37 29.88 -28.26
CA VAL A 557 -18.02 28.99 -27.15
C VAL A 557 -19.10 27.93 -26.98
N ASN A 558 -18.73 26.67 -27.18
CA ASN A 558 -19.53 25.52 -26.79
C ASN A 558 -19.34 25.23 -25.31
N VAL A 559 -20.37 24.68 -24.68
CA VAL A 559 -20.41 24.32 -23.27
C VAL A 559 -20.94 22.90 -23.11
N ILE A 560 -20.15 22.03 -22.48
CA ILE A 560 -20.57 20.70 -22.03
C ILE A 560 -20.53 20.70 -20.51
N THR A 561 -21.65 20.46 -19.85
CA THR A 561 -21.71 20.24 -18.39
C THR A 561 -21.83 18.74 -18.13
N VAL A 562 -20.86 18.18 -17.40
CA VAL A 562 -20.85 16.77 -16.97
C VAL A 562 -21.30 16.70 -15.51
N SER A 563 -22.36 15.96 -15.25
CA SER A 563 -22.94 15.74 -13.91
C SER A 563 -23.00 14.26 -13.56
N VAL A 564 -23.18 13.93 -12.27
CA VAL A 564 -23.28 12.53 -11.82
C VAL A 564 -24.73 12.15 -11.56
N ALA A 565 -25.24 11.18 -12.33
CA ALA A 565 -26.52 10.56 -12.06
C ALA A 565 -26.38 9.36 -11.12
N SER A 566 -27.34 9.19 -10.20
CA SER A 566 -27.50 7.96 -9.42
C SER A 566 -28.95 7.73 -9.01
N GLY A 567 -29.24 6.49 -8.55
CA GLY A 567 -30.43 6.18 -7.75
C GLY A 567 -30.13 6.14 -6.24
N SER A 568 -28.86 6.29 -5.85
CA SER A 568 -28.40 6.44 -4.47
C SER A 568 -28.17 7.92 -4.13
N SER A 569 -28.07 8.24 -2.85
CA SER A 569 -27.67 9.55 -2.32
C SER A 569 -26.59 9.38 -1.24
N GLY A 570 -26.01 10.49 -0.77
CA GLY A 570 -25.03 10.53 0.30
C GLY A 570 -24.44 11.93 0.46
N ASP A 571 -23.78 12.20 1.58
CA ASP A 571 -23.28 13.55 1.90
C ASP A 571 -21.89 13.82 1.34
N THR A 572 -21.68 15.00 0.74
CA THR A 572 -20.38 15.50 0.25
C THR A 572 -19.59 14.46 -0.57
N PHE A 573 -18.50 13.91 -0.03
CA PHE A 573 -17.62 12.95 -0.69
C PHE A 573 -18.15 11.51 -0.69
N LEU A 574 -19.14 11.22 0.15
CA LEU A 574 -19.95 9.99 0.11
C LEU A 574 -21.20 10.13 -0.76
N SER A 575 -21.42 11.28 -1.40
CA SER A 575 -22.38 11.39 -2.50
C SER A 575 -21.89 10.58 -3.72
N PRO A 576 -22.81 10.15 -4.61
CA PRO A 576 -22.46 9.49 -5.87
C PRO A 576 -21.37 10.25 -6.63
N ASN A 577 -20.30 9.56 -7.02
CA ASN A 577 -19.16 10.17 -7.69
C ASN A 577 -18.54 9.28 -8.76
N ILE A 578 -17.78 9.90 -9.66
CA ILE A 578 -16.92 9.26 -10.65
C ILE A 578 -15.52 9.88 -10.57
N VAL A 579 -14.50 9.07 -10.83
CA VAL A 579 -13.10 9.48 -11.00
C VAL A 579 -12.78 9.42 -12.49
N PHE A 580 -12.21 10.47 -13.05
CA PHE A 580 -11.87 10.55 -14.48
C PHE A 580 -10.56 9.84 -14.81
N ASP A 581 -10.53 9.34 -16.04
CA ASP A 581 -9.34 8.85 -16.74
C ASP A 581 -8.99 9.87 -17.84
N ALA A 582 -9.85 9.98 -18.86
CA ALA A 582 -9.79 11.05 -19.85
C ALA A 582 -11.17 11.49 -20.36
N VAL A 583 -11.24 12.68 -20.94
CA VAL A 583 -12.41 13.23 -21.64
C VAL A 583 -11.98 13.78 -22.99
N ALA A 584 -12.58 13.32 -24.08
CA ALA A 584 -12.18 13.69 -25.44
C ALA A 584 -13.37 13.83 -26.41
N LEU A 585 -13.22 14.66 -27.43
CA LEU A 585 -14.23 14.91 -28.46
C LEU A 585 -13.67 14.62 -29.86
N PHE A 586 -14.43 13.91 -30.70
CA PHE A 586 -14.07 13.58 -32.10
C PHE A 586 -15.27 13.69 -33.06
#